data_AF-A0A7J7V3I1-F1
#
_entry.id   AF-A0A7J7V3I1-F1
#
_cell.length_a   1.000
_cell.length_b   1.000
_cell.length_c   1.000
_cell.angle_alpha   90.00
_cell.angle_beta   90.00
_cell.angle_gamma   90.00
#
_symmetry.space_group_name_H-M   'P 1'
#
loop_
_entity.id
_entity.type
_entity.pdbx_description
1 polymer ?
#
loop_
_entity_poly.entity_id
_entity_poly.type
_entity_poly.pdbx_seq_one_letter_code
_entity_poly.pdbx_strand_id
1 'polypeptide(L)'
;MLKIHPLKKYPVDLYYLVDVSASMHNNIEKLNSIGNDLSRKMAFFSHDFRLGFGSYVDKTVSPYISIHPERIHNQCSDYNLDCMPPHGYIHVLSLTENITEFEKAVHRQKISGNIDTPEGGFDAMLQAAVCESHIGWRKEAKRLLLVMTDQTSHLALDSKLAGIVVPNDGNCHLKNNVYVRSTSMEHPSLGQLSEKLIDNNINVIFAVQGKQFHWYKASFSSEASAAENRFLAFVYSLYLVQCCGPAG
;
A
#
# COMPACT_ATOMS: atom_id res chain seq x y z
N MET A 1 11.32 -11.19 -34.43
CA MET A 1 11.88 -10.20 -33.48
C MET A 1 10.72 -9.43 -32.87
N LEU A 2 10.50 -9.55 -31.56
CA LEU A 2 9.46 -8.80 -30.85
C LEU A 2 9.83 -7.31 -30.83
N LYS A 3 8.88 -6.42 -31.17
CA LYS A 3 9.07 -4.97 -31.09
C LYS A 3 8.12 -4.40 -30.04
N ILE A 4 8.66 -3.65 -29.09
CA ILE A 4 7.90 -2.94 -28.05
C ILE A 4 8.07 -1.45 -28.33
N HIS A 5 6.95 -0.72 -28.45
CA HIS A 5 6.95 0.72 -28.65
C HIS A 5 6.23 1.41 -27.48
N PRO A 6 6.96 2.04 -26.55
CA PRO A 6 6.34 2.81 -25.47
C PRO A 6 5.56 4.00 -26.05
N LEU A 7 4.25 4.08 -25.78
CA LEU A 7 3.47 5.26 -26.12
C LEU A 7 3.82 6.44 -25.20
N LYS A 8 3.59 7.64 -25.68
CA LYS A 8 3.71 8.87 -24.87
C LYS A 8 2.35 9.23 -24.30
N LYS A 9 2.35 9.77 -23.07
CA LYS A 9 1.15 10.17 -22.34
C LYS A 9 0.13 9.03 -22.24
N TYR A 10 0.44 7.96 -21.52
CA TYR A 10 -0.56 6.92 -21.23
C TYR A 10 -1.60 7.44 -20.22
N PRO A 11 -2.86 6.96 -20.24
CA PRO A 11 -3.72 7.03 -19.07
C PRO A 11 -3.05 6.35 -17.88
N VAL A 12 -3.13 6.95 -16.70
CA VAL A 12 -2.45 6.47 -15.49
C VAL A 12 -3.47 6.35 -14.37
N ASP A 13 -3.52 5.17 -13.77
CA ASP A 13 -4.24 4.92 -12.53
C ASP A 13 -3.19 4.79 -11.43
N LEU A 14 -3.26 5.64 -10.40
CA LEU A 14 -2.36 5.61 -9.25
C LEU A 14 -3.15 5.35 -7.97
N TYR A 15 -2.91 4.22 -7.34
CA TYR A 15 -3.52 3.84 -6.07
C TYR A 15 -2.52 4.03 -4.93
N TYR A 16 -2.87 4.90 -3.98
CA TYR A 16 -2.13 5.10 -2.75
C TYR A 16 -2.53 4.04 -1.73
N LEU A 17 -1.60 3.15 -1.41
CA LEU A 17 -1.72 2.19 -0.34
C LEU A 17 -0.79 2.61 0.80
N VAL A 18 -1.38 3.17 1.86
CA VAL A 18 -0.63 3.87 2.90
C VAL A 18 -0.69 3.10 4.21
N ASP A 19 0.48 2.84 4.78
CA ASP A 19 0.63 2.41 6.16
C ASP A 19 0.14 3.52 7.10
N VAL A 20 -0.84 3.18 7.95
CA VAL A 20 -1.42 4.10 8.93
C VAL A 20 -1.15 3.66 10.37
N SER A 21 -0.12 2.82 10.60
CA SER A 21 0.35 2.51 11.94
C SER A 21 0.89 3.75 12.66
N ALA A 22 1.16 3.62 13.95
CA ALA A 22 1.49 4.75 14.80
C ALA A 22 2.81 5.45 14.39
N SER A 23 3.76 4.70 13.81
CA SER A 23 5.04 5.26 13.34
C SER A 23 4.87 6.24 12.17
N MET A 24 3.79 6.08 11.39
CA MET A 24 3.48 6.90 10.22
C MET A 24 2.76 8.23 10.53
N HIS A 25 2.54 8.56 11.82
CA HIS A 25 1.82 9.76 12.26
C HIS A 25 2.29 11.05 11.56
N ASN A 26 3.61 11.30 11.56
CA ASN A 26 4.20 12.51 10.96
C ASN A 26 4.17 12.52 9.42
N ASN A 27 3.90 11.39 8.79
CA ASN A 27 3.95 11.21 7.34
C ASN A 27 2.58 11.42 6.70
N ILE A 28 1.51 11.00 7.39
CA ILE A 28 0.15 11.15 6.91
C ILE A 28 -0.27 12.62 6.89
N GLU A 29 0.20 13.43 7.84
CA GLU A 29 -0.02 14.88 7.78
C GLU A 29 0.57 15.52 6.51
N LYS A 30 1.71 15.01 6.02
CA LYS A 30 2.35 15.49 4.79
C LYS A 30 1.55 15.09 3.55
N LEU A 31 0.92 13.91 3.56
CA LEU A 31 0.09 13.41 2.46
C LEU A 31 -1.08 14.34 2.12
N ASN A 32 -1.61 15.05 3.11
CA ASN A 32 -2.70 16.02 2.93
C ASN A 32 -2.38 17.13 1.90
N SER A 33 -1.11 17.42 1.65
CA SER A 33 -0.70 18.47 0.70
C SER A 33 -0.29 17.95 -0.69
N ILE A 34 -0.29 16.63 -0.91
CA ILE A 34 0.30 16.02 -2.12
C ILE A 34 -0.70 15.92 -3.28
N GLY A 35 -2.00 15.79 -3.02
CA GLY A 35 -3.02 15.51 -4.06
C GLY A 35 -3.00 16.50 -5.23
N ASN A 36 -3.28 17.78 -4.98
CA ASN A 36 -3.30 18.82 -6.01
C ASN A 36 -1.94 19.09 -6.66
N ASP A 37 -0.82 18.98 -5.93
CA ASP A 37 0.51 19.19 -6.51
C ASP A 37 0.89 18.04 -7.46
N LEU A 38 0.63 16.80 -7.04
CA LEU A 38 0.89 15.63 -7.88
C LEU A 38 0.03 15.64 -9.13
N SER A 39 -1.26 15.94 -9.03
CA SER A 39 -2.15 16.02 -10.20
C SER A 39 -1.64 17.05 -11.22
N ARG A 40 -1.24 18.24 -10.76
CA ARG A 40 -0.65 19.28 -11.61
C ARG A 40 0.66 18.83 -12.28
N LYS A 41 1.54 18.14 -11.55
CA LYS A 41 2.79 17.59 -12.09
C LYS A 41 2.53 16.46 -13.10
N MET A 42 1.55 15.59 -12.82
CA MET A 42 1.20 14.47 -13.68
C MET A 42 0.52 14.90 -14.99
N ALA A 43 -0.12 16.07 -15.04
CA ALA A 43 -0.68 16.64 -16.27
C ALA A 43 0.36 16.86 -17.39
N PHE A 44 1.66 16.98 -17.05
CA PHE A 44 2.73 17.04 -18.04
C PHE A 44 3.07 15.67 -18.65
N PHE A 45 2.83 14.59 -17.91
CA PHE A 45 3.23 13.23 -18.29
C PHE A 45 2.07 12.34 -18.73
N SER A 46 0.84 12.63 -18.29
CA SER A 46 -0.39 11.93 -18.64
C SER A 46 -1.47 12.94 -19.04
N HIS A 47 -2.37 12.54 -19.93
CA HIS A 47 -3.57 13.30 -20.28
C HIS A 47 -4.82 12.85 -19.51
N ASP A 48 -4.72 11.75 -18.76
CA ASP A 48 -5.81 11.10 -18.04
C ASP A 48 -5.21 10.44 -16.78
N PHE A 49 -5.48 11.02 -15.63
CA PHE A 49 -4.87 10.64 -14.36
C PHE A 49 -5.93 10.46 -13.28
N ARG A 50 -5.98 9.26 -12.69
CA ARG A 50 -6.90 8.90 -11.61
C ARG A 50 -6.12 8.58 -10.33
N LEU A 51 -6.66 9.02 -9.20
CA LEU A 51 -6.16 8.75 -7.87
C LEU A 51 -7.14 7.87 -7.10
N GLY A 52 -6.61 6.92 -6.34
CA GLY A 52 -7.37 6.11 -5.38
C GLY A 52 -6.59 5.99 -4.08
N PHE A 53 -7.26 5.58 -3.01
CA PHE A 53 -6.68 5.52 -1.67
C PHE A 53 -7.15 4.32 -0.88
N GLY A 54 -6.25 3.75 -0.07
CA GLY A 54 -6.53 2.73 0.91
C GLY A 54 -5.44 2.70 1.97
N SER A 55 -5.78 2.10 3.11
CA SER A 55 -4.91 2.04 4.26
C SER A 55 -4.80 0.63 4.83
N TYR A 56 -3.67 0.39 5.48
CA TYR A 56 -3.39 -0.86 6.17
C TYR A 56 -2.61 -0.60 7.46
N VAL A 57 -2.71 -1.56 8.38
CA VAL A 57 -1.89 -1.62 9.59
C VAL A 57 -1.35 -3.03 9.66
N ASP A 58 -2.12 -3.96 10.24
CA ASP A 58 -1.71 -5.33 10.44
C ASP A 58 -2.89 -6.26 10.75
N LYS A 59 -2.62 -7.56 10.86
CA LYS A 59 -3.61 -8.56 11.25
C LYS A 59 -4.09 -8.29 12.68
N THR A 60 -5.40 -8.19 12.86
CA THR A 60 -6.02 -7.84 14.15
C THR A 60 -6.13 -9.04 15.08
N VAL A 61 -5.00 -9.68 15.38
CA VAL A 61 -4.86 -10.87 16.22
C VAL A 61 -3.63 -10.74 17.12
N SER A 62 -3.61 -11.47 18.24
CA SER A 62 -2.40 -11.62 19.04
C SER A 62 -1.36 -12.46 18.26
N PRO A 63 -0.05 -12.16 18.35
CA PRO A 63 0.61 -11.17 19.21
C PRO A 63 0.76 -9.76 18.61
N TYR A 64 0.27 -9.52 17.39
CA TYR A 64 0.47 -8.26 16.67
C TYR A 64 -0.22 -7.06 17.35
N ILE A 65 -1.40 -7.29 17.94
CA ILE A 65 -2.14 -6.25 18.66
C ILE A 65 -2.36 -6.61 20.13
N SER A 66 -2.64 -5.60 20.95
CA SER A 66 -3.15 -5.82 22.30
C SER A 66 -4.59 -6.30 22.23
N ILE A 67 -4.87 -7.43 22.88
CA ILE A 67 -6.22 -7.98 23.06
C ILE A 67 -6.87 -7.54 24.38
N HIS A 68 -6.22 -6.65 25.14
CA HIS A 68 -6.79 -6.10 26.37
C HIS A 68 -8.05 -5.28 26.02
N PRO A 69 -9.20 -5.46 26.71
CA PRO A 69 -10.45 -4.79 26.35
C PRO A 69 -10.38 -3.27 26.23
N GLU A 70 -9.52 -2.63 27.03
CA GLU A 70 -9.31 -1.16 26.99
C GLU A 70 -8.46 -0.68 25.81
N ARG A 71 -7.77 -1.59 25.11
CA ARG A 71 -6.83 -1.27 24.02
C ARG A 71 -7.24 -1.83 22.67
N ILE A 72 -8.08 -2.86 22.65
CA ILE A 72 -8.44 -3.57 21.41
C ILE A 72 -9.03 -2.64 20.34
N HIS A 73 -9.76 -1.59 20.75
CA HIS A 73 -10.34 -0.59 19.85
C HIS A 73 -9.52 0.71 19.73
N ASN A 74 -8.52 0.91 20.58
CA ASN A 74 -7.58 2.01 20.50
C ASN A 74 -6.20 1.53 20.99
N GLN A 75 -5.34 1.13 20.06
CA GLN A 75 -4.03 0.58 20.41
C GLN A 75 -3.07 1.63 20.98
N CYS A 76 -3.41 2.92 20.80
CA CYS A 76 -2.66 4.08 21.26
C CYS A 76 -3.11 4.61 22.63
N SER A 77 -4.00 3.92 23.35
CA SER A 77 -4.55 4.38 24.64
C SER A 77 -3.49 4.84 25.65
N ASP A 78 -2.34 4.15 25.72
CA ASP A 78 -1.24 4.49 26.64
C ASP A 78 -0.59 5.85 26.33
N TYR A 79 -0.77 6.36 25.11
CA TYR A 79 -0.22 7.63 24.62
C TYR A 79 -1.26 8.76 24.61
N ASN A 80 -2.48 8.53 25.13
CA ASN A 80 -3.60 9.49 25.09
C ASN A 80 -3.92 10.00 23.67
N LEU A 81 -3.72 9.15 22.65
CA LEU A 81 -4.05 9.47 21.26
C LEU A 81 -5.37 8.82 20.86
N ASP A 82 -6.22 9.56 20.15
CA ASP A 82 -7.43 9.03 19.51
C ASP A 82 -7.05 8.32 18.20
N CYS A 83 -6.64 7.06 18.32
CA CYS A 83 -6.36 6.21 17.17
C CYS A 83 -7.60 5.43 16.73
N MET A 84 -7.75 5.24 15.42
CA MET A 84 -8.75 4.31 14.89
C MET A 84 -8.38 2.86 15.24
N PRO A 85 -9.38 1.96 15.37
CA PRO A 85 -9.13 0.54 15.60
C PRO A 85 -8.16 -0.07 14.58
N PRO A 86 -7.32 -1.03 14.99
CA PRO A 86 -6.43 -1.73 14.08
C PRO A 86 -7.25 -2.50 13.02
N HIS A 87 -6.69 -2.64 11.83
CA HIS A 87 -7.31 -3.33 10.71
C HIS A 87 -6.24 -3.87 9.76
N GLY A 88 -6.58 -4.94 9.03
CA GLY A 88 -5.68 -5.51 8.00
C GLY A 88 -5.56 -4.58 6.80
N TYR A 89 -6.62 -4.50 5.98
CA TYR A 89 -6.68 -3.62 4.82
C TYR A 89 -8.09 -3.05 4.67
N ILE A 90 -8.17 -1.73 4.43
CA ILE A 90 -9.40 -1.02 4.10
C ILE A 90 -9.19 -0.27 2.79
N HIS A 91 -10.04 -0.57 1.82
CA HIS A 91 -10.20 0.24 0.63
C HIS A 91 -11.08 1.47 0.97
N VAL A 92 -10.53 2.68 0.80
CA VAL A 92 -11.22 3.91 1.21
C VAL A 92 -11.84 4.64 0.02
N LEU A 93 -11.09 4.79 -1.07
CA LEU A 93 -11.51 5.52 -2.26
C LEU A 93 -11.12 4.78 -3.54
N SER A 94 -12.12 4.41 -4.34
CA SER A 94 -11.93 3.87 -5.68
C SER A 94 -11.25 4.90 -6.59
N LEU A 95 -10.52 4.42 -7.59
CA LEU A 95 -9.82 5.28 -8.55
C LEU A 95 -10.80 6.27 -9.18
N THR A 96 -10.49 7.56 -9.07
CA THR A 96 -11.34 8.66 -9.53
C THR A 96 -10.51 9.79 -10.12
N GLU A 97 -11.10 10.53 -11.04
CA GLU A 97 -10.53 11.78 -11.60
C GLU A 97 -10.72 12.96 -10.63
N ASN A 98 -11.62 12.82 -9.65
CA ASN A 98 -11.93 13.86 -8.69
C ASN A 98 -10.86 13.94 -7.59
N ILE A 99 -9.86 14.78 -7.81
CA ILE A 99 -8.75 15.03 -6.88
C ILE A 99 -9.24 15.54 -5.51
N THR A 100 -10.34 16.29 -5.47
CA THR A 100 -10.91 16.78 -4.22
C THR A 100 -11.45 15.64 -3.35
N GLU A 101 -11.99 14.57 -3.94
CA GLU A 101 -12.40 13.39 -3.17
C GLU A 101 -11.19 12.63 -2.62
N PHE A 102 -10.08 12.58 -3.35
CA PHE A 102 -8.82 12.05 -2.84
C PHE A 102 -8.32 12.86 -1.64
N GLU A 103 -8.26 14.18 -1.75
CA GLU A 103 -7.83 15.05 -0.63
C GLU A 103 -8.74 14.90 0.59
N LYS A 104 -10.06 14.81 0.40
CA LYS A 104 -11.00 14.55 1.50
C LYS A 104 -10.77 13.18 2.14
N ALA A 105 -10.52 12.14 1.35
CA ALA A 105 -10.27 10.79 1.86
C ALA A 105 -9.00 10.74 2.71
N VAL A 106 -7.91 11.34 2.23
CA VAL A 106 -6.64 11.43 2.95
C VAL A 106 -6.77 12.30 4.21
N HIS A 107 -7.45 13.45 4.11
CA HIS A 107 -7.63 14.36 5.25
C HIS A 107 -8.45 13.76 6.40
N ARG A 108 -9.38 12.84 6.08
CA ARG A 108 -10.18 12.12 7.09
C ARG A 108 -9.50 10.89 7.66
N GLN A 109 -8.34 10.49 7.12
CA GLN A 109 -7.61 9.32 7.59
C GLN A 109 -7.09 9.58 9.01
N LYS A 110 -7.41 8.66 9.93
CA LYS A 110 -6.86 8.64 11.28
C LYS A 110 -5.66 7.69 11.35
N ILE A 111 -4.80 7.92 12.34
CA ILE A 111 -3.72 6.99 12.69
C ILE A 111 -4.30 5.81 13.47
N SER A 112 -3.71 4.64 13.29
CA SER A 112 -3.98 3.43 14.06
C SER A 112 -2.69 2.98 14.77
N GLY A 113 -2.66 1.74 15.25
CA GLY A 113 -1.44 1.17 15.81
C GLY A 113 -1.57 -0.31 16.09
N ASN A 114 -0.43 -0.92 16.33
CA ASN A 114 -0.18 -2.31 16.71
C ASN A 114 1.01 -2.33 17.69
N ILE A 115 1.47 -3.51 18.08
CA ILE A 115 2.54 -3.69 19.07
C ILE A 115 3.90 -3.85 18.39
N ASP A 116 3.99 -4.78 17.44
CA ASP A 116 5.24 -5.08 16.77
C ASP A 116 5.54 -4.12 15.62
N THR A 117 6.79 -4.19 15.15
CA THR A 117 7.33 -3.22 14.18
C THR A 117 7.04 -3.58 12.72
N PRO A 118 7.06 -4.86 12.29
CA PRO A 118 6.66 -5.18 10.92
C PRO A 118 5.16 -4.96 10.72
N GLU A 119 4.77 -4.66 9.48
CA GLU A 119 3.38 -4.31 9.15
C GLU A 119 2.77 -5.26 8.12
N GLY A 120 1.45 -5.30 8.03
CA GLY A 120 0.67 -6.18 7.14
C GLY A 120 0.68 -5.79 5.65
N GLY A 121 1.71 -5.07 5.18
CA GLY A 121 1.74 -4.42 3.86
C GLY A 121 1.52 -5.36 2.68
N PHE A 122 2.15 -6.53 2.66
CA PHE A 122 2.01 -7.47 1.53
C PHE A 122 0.61 -8.06 1.39
N ASP A 123 -0.12 -8.22 2.49
CA ASP A 123 -1.50 -8.71 2.47
C ASP A 123 -2.43 -7.65 1.84
N ALA A 124 -2.22 -6.39 2.22
CA ALA A 124 -2.94 -5.25 1.65
C ALA A 124 -2.61 -5.04 0.16
N MET A 125 -1.34 -5.18 -0.23
CA MET A 125 -0.91 -5.10 -1.63
C MET A 125 -1.59 -6.15 -2.50
N LEU A 126 -1.66 -7.40 -2.02
CA LEU A 126 -2.33 -8.47 -2.75
C LEU A 126 -3.80 -8.15 -2.97
N GLN A 127 -4.52 -7.73 -1.92
CA GLN A 127 -5.94 -7.36 -2.05
C GLN A 127 -6.14 -6.18 -3.01
N ALA A 128 -5.32 -5.14 -2.93
CA ALA A 128 -5.37 -4.00 -3.86
C ALA A 128 -5.08 -4.41 -5.32
N ALA A 129 -4.29 -5.46 -5.53
CA ALA A 129 -3.98 -5.98 -6.85
C ALA A 129 -5.12 -6.82 -7.45
N VAL A 130 -5.67 -7.76 -6.68
CA VAL A 130 -6.63 -8.75 -7.18
C VAL A 130 -8.09 -8.28 -7.15
N CYS A 131 -8.42 -7.27 -6.36
CA CYS A 131 -9.78 -6.73 -6.26
C CYS A 131 -10.08 -5.66 -7.33
N GLU A 132 -9.83 -5.96 -8.61
CA GLU A 132 -9.95 -5.02 -9.74
C GLU A 132 -11.29 -4.26 -9.76
N SER A 133 -12.41 -4.95 -9.52
CA SER A 133 -13.75 -4.34 -9.53
C SER A 133 -14.02 -3.37 -8.37
N HIS A 134 -13.33 -3.53 -7.24
CA HIS A 134 -13.49 -2.65 -6.08
C HIS A 134 -12.59 -1.42 -6.21
N ILE A 135 -11.34 -1.63 -6.63
CA ILE A 135 -10.37 -0.54 -6.80
C ILE A 135 -10.69 0.31 -8.03
N GLY A 136 -11.17 -0.32 -9.11
CA GLY A 136 -11.53 0.34 -10.37
C GLY A 136 -10.37 0.53 -11.34
N TRP A 137 -9.43 -0.43 -11.39
CA TRP A 137 -8.31 -0.42 -12.33
C TRP A 137 -8.80 -0.52 -13.79
N ARG A 138 -8.39 0.41 -14.65
CA ARG A 138 -8.68 0.34 -16.10
C ARG A 138 -7.74 -0.63 -16.80
N LYS A 139 -8.20 -1.21 -17.91
CA LYS A 139 -7.39 -2.14 -18.73
C LYS A 139 -6.41 -1.38 -19.63
N GLU A 140 -6.82 -0.21 -20.10
CA GLU A 140 -6.10 0.68 -21.00
C GLU A 140 -5.17 1.69 -20.29
N ALA A 141 -5.07 1.61 -18.95
CA ALA A 141 -4.23 2.49 -18.14
C ALA A 141 -2.97 1.79 -17.64
N LYS A 142 -1.91 2.58 -17.43
CA LYS A 142 -0.75 2.13 -16.67
C LYS A 142 -1.13 2.09 -15.19
N ARG A 143 -1.19 0.88 -14.62
CA ARG A 143 -1.58 0.64 -13.22
C ARG A 143 -0.36 0.81 -12.31
N LEU A 144 -0.41 1.80 -11.42
CA LEU A 144 0.65 2.13 -10.47
C LEU A 144 0.13 1.94 -9.03
N LEU A 145 0.72 1.02 -8.28
CA LEU A 145 0.45 0.83 -6.86
C LEU A 145 1.58 1.48 -6.05
N LEU A 146 1.29 2.60 -5.40
CA LEU A 146 2.24 3.30 -4.54
C LEU A 146 2.05 2.84 -3.10
N VAL A 147 3.06 2.16 -2.57
CA VAL A 147 3.11 1.66 -1.18
C VAL A 147 3.93 2.61 -0.34
N MET A 148 3.32 3.22 0.67
CA MET A 148 3.98 4.14 1.60
C MET A 148 4.08 3.52 2.99
N THR A 149 5.28 3.49 3.56
CA THR A 149 5.56 2.93 4.91
C THR A 149 6.93 3.43 5.41
N ASP A 150 7.22 3.22 6.69
CA ASP A 150 8.54 3.44 7.30
C ASP A 150 9.19 2.15 7.85
N GLN A 151 8.45 1.03 7.89
CA GLN A 151 8.92 -0.26 8.41
C GLN A 151 8.86 -1.39 7.38
N THR A 152 9.44 -2.54 7.74
CA THR A 152 9.40 -3.76 6.92
C THR A 152 8.02 -4.40 6.95
N SER A 153 7.69 -5.21 5.93
CA SER A 153 6.44 -5.98 5.93
C SER A 153 6.63 -7.36 6.58
N HIS A 154 5.56 -7.89 7.17
CA HIS A 154 5.48 -9.30 7.56
C HIS A 154 5.58 -10.26 6.37
N LEU A 155 6.14 -11.44 6.63
CA LEU A 155 6.28 -12.55 5.68
C LEU A 155 5.23 -13.63 5.94
N ALA A 156 5.00 -14.51 4.96
CA ALA A 156 3.96 -15.54 5.02
C ALA A 156 3.95 -16.34 6.34
N LEU A 157 5.09 -16.91 6.71
CA LEU A 157 5.19 -17.79 7.87
C LEU A 157 5.20 -17.05 9.23
N ASP A 158 5.27 -15.72 9.25
CA ASP A 158 5.21 -14.94 10.50
C ASP A 158 3.86 -15.15 11.21
N SER A 159 2.80 -15.32 10.41
CA SER A 159 1.41 -15.55 10.86
C SER A 159 1.23 -16.81 11.73
N LYS A 160 2.19 -17.74 11.68
CA LYS A 160 2.24 -18.92 12.57
C LYS A 160 2.28 -18.52 14.04
N LEU A 161 2.90 -17.39 14.38
CA LEU A 161 2.92 -16.85 15.75
C LEU A 161 1.52 -16.50 16.26
N ALA A 162 0.63 -16.10 15.36
CA ALA A 162 -0.77 -15.81 15.63
C ALA A 162 -1.69 -17.03 15.53
N GLY A 163 -1.13 -18.24 15.32
CA GLY A 163 -1.90 -19.47 15.11
C GLY A 163 -2.59 -19.54 13.75
N ILE A 164 -2.26 -18.64 12.82
CA ILE A 164 -2.76 -18.68 11.44
C ILE A 164 -1.82 -19.56 10.64
N VAL A 165 -2.34 -20.68 10.14
CA VAL A 165 -1.58 -21.69 9.38
C VAL A 165 -2.27 -22.07 8.07
N VAL A 166 -3.22 -21.24 7.64
CA VAL A 166 -3.95 -21.39 6.38
C VAL A 166 -3.27 -20.51 5.33
N PRO A 167 -2.69 -21.09 4.26
CA PRO A 167 -2.07 -20.34 3.17
C PRO A 167 -2.98 -19.28 2.58
N ASN A 168 -2.40 -18.15 2.16
CA ASN A 168 -3.12 -17.15 1.39
C ASN A 168 -3.54 -17.73 0.03
N ASP A 169 -4.81 -17.60 -0.34
CA ASP A 169 -5.35 -18.19 -1.57
C ASP A 169 -5.18 -17.30 -2.81
N GLY A 170 -4.68 -16.07 -2.64
CA GLY A 170 -4.46 -15.11 -3.72
C GLY A 170 -5.74 -14.54 -4.34
N ASN A 171 -6.90 -14.65 -3.68
CA ASN A 171 -8.19 -14.15 -4.16
C ASN A 171 -8.60 -12.83 -3.50
N CYS A 172 -9.60 -12.16 -4.09
CA CYS A 172 -10.21 -10.96 -3.52
C CYS A 172 -11.20 -11.31 -2.40
N HIS A 173 -11.01 -10.74 -1.21
CA HIS A 173 -11.88 -10.96 -0.04
C HIS A 173 -12.30 -9.63 0.62
N LEU A 174 -12.73 -8.67 -0.19
CA LEU A 174 -13.33 -7.43 0.32
C LEU A 174 -14.84 -7.61 0.55
N LYS A 175 -15.31 -7.18 1.73
CA LYS A 175 -16.73 -7.01 2.04
C LYS A 175 -16.92 -5.61 2.60
N ASN A 176 -17.81 -4.82 2.00
CA ASN A 176 -17.97 -3.40 2.33
C ASN A 176 -16.62 -2.66 2.37
N ASN A 177 -15.77 -2.94 1.38
CA ASN A 177 -14.42 -2.39 1.23
C ASN A 177 -13.41 -2.75 2.34
N VAL A 178 -13.73 -3.70 3.22
CA VAL A 178 -12.82 -4.19 4.27
C VAL A 178 -12.37 -5.60 3.95
N TYR A 179 -11.08 -5.89 4.12
CA TYR A 179 -10.52 -7.22 3.96
C TYR A 179 -10.88 -8.13 5.14
N VAL A 180 -11.74 -9.12 4.90
CA VAL A 180 -12.34 -9.96 5.96
C VAL A 180 -11.57 -11.24 6.27
N ARG A 181 -10.56 -11.60 5.46
CA ARG A 181 -9.76 -12.82 5.67
C ARG A 181 -8.43 -12.57 6.39
N SER A 182 -8.12 -11.32 6.75
CA SER A 182 -6.87 -10.93 7.41
C SER A 182 -6.52 -11.75 8.65
N THR A 183 -7.52 -12.17 9.43
CA THR A 183 -7.34 -12.94 10.67
C THR A 183 -7.43 -14.46 10.48
N SER A 184 -7.61 -14.93 9.23
CA SER A 184 -7.84 -16.35 8.93
C SER A 184 -6.87 -16.94 7.91
N MET A 185 -6.19 -16.11 7.11
CA MET A 185 -5.20 -16.51 6.12
C MET A 185 -3.86 -15.87 6.45
N GLU A 186 -2.76 -16.56 6.16
CA GLU A 186 -1.40 -16.01 6.34
C GLU A 186 -1.13 -14.82 5.40
N HIS A 187 -0.02 -14.11 5.63
CA HIS A 187 0.45 -13.12 4.66
C HIS A 187 0.84 -13.83 3.35
N PRO A 188 0.74 -13.17 2.18
CA PRO A 188 1.20 -13.79 0.95
C PRO A 188 2.73 -13.93 0.95
N SER A 189 3.23 -14.98 0.29
CA SER A 189 4.65 -15.08 -0.03
C SER A 189 5.05 -14.05 -1.11
N LEU A 190 6.33 -13.71 -1.20
CA LEU A 190 6.83 -12.82 -2.26
C LEU A 190 6.55 -13.38 -3.66
N GLY A 191 6.65 -14.70 -3.85
CA GLY A 191 6.30 -15.36 -5.11
C GLY A 191 4.84 -15.18 -5.50
N GLN A 192 3.90 -15.40 -4.57
CA GLN A 192 2.47 -15.16 -4.81
C GLN A 192 2.18 -13.68 -5.08
N LEU A 193 2.82 -12.78 -4.33
CA LEU A 193 2.64 -11.33 -4.53
C LEU A 193 3.14 -10.91 -5.91
N SER A 194 4.33 -11.36 -6.32
CA SER A 194 4.92 -11.08 -7.63
C SER A 194 4.05 -11.63 -8.77
N GLU A 195 3.58 -12.87 -8.66
CA GLU A 195 2.66 -13.49 -9.62
C GLU A 195 1.39 -12.64 -9.80
N LYS A 196 0.70 -12.29 -8.70
CA LYS A 196 -0.55 -11.52 -8.79
C LYS A 196 -0.35 -10.10 -9.30
N LEU A 197 0.77 -9.45 -8.99
CA LEU A 197 1.08 -8.13 -9.53
C LEU A 197 1.34 -8.18 -11.04
N ILE A 198 2.07 -9.19 -11.52
CA ILE A 198 2.34 -9.39 -12.95
C ILE A 198 1.04 -9.73 -13.70
N ASP A 199 0.24 -10.68 -13.20
CA ASP A 199 -1.02 -11.11 -13.81
C ASP A 199 -2.02 -9.95 -13.95
N ASN A 200 -2.02 -9.03 -12.99
CA ASN A 200 -2.88 -7.85 -13.00
C ASN A 200 -2.23 -6.61 -13.64
N ASN A 201 -1.03 -6.74 -14.24
CA ASN A 201 -0.29 -5.66 -14.91
C ASN A 201 0.00 -4.43 -14.01
N ILE A 202 0.22 -4.64 -12.72
CA ILE A 202 0.45 -3.59 -11.73
C ILE A 202 1.94 -3.38 -11.54
N ASN A 203 2.37 -2.13 -11.64
CA ASN A 203 3.74 -1.71 -11.38
C ASN A 203 3.78 -1.12 -9.97
N VAL A 204 4.69 -1.59 -9.13
CA VAL A 204 4.74 -1.19 -7.72
C VAL A 204 5.79 -0.10 -7.54
N ILE A 205 5.44 0.90 -6.72
CA ILE A 205 6.37 1.93 -6.27
C ILE A 205 6.38 1.87 -4.74
N PHE A 206 7.51 1.50 -4.16
CA PHE A 206 7.73 1.56 -2.72
C PHE A 206 8.32 2.93 -2.36
N ALA A 207 7.57 3.71 -1.60
CA ALA A 207 8.00 4.98 -1.03
C ALA A 207 8.24 4.78 0.48
N VAL A 208 9.50 4.50 0.84
CA VAL A 208 9.86 4.04 2.18
C VAL A 208 10.65 5.11 2.91
N GLN A 209 10.26 5.45 4.14
CA GLN A 209 11.07 6.30 5.03
C GLN A 209 11.96 5.42 5.92
N GLY A 210 13.12 5.93 6.31
CA GLY A 210 14.00 5.24 7.26
C GLY A 210 14.99 4.28 6.61
N LYS A 211 15.71 3.53 7.45
CA LYS A 211 16.78 2.60 7.03
C LYS A 211 16.23 1.36 6.31
N GLN A 212 14.96 1.06 6.51
CA GLN A 212 14.21 -0.06 5.95
C GLN A 212 14.06 0.05 4.42
N PHE A 213 14.28 1.23 3.84
CA PHE A 213 14.46 1.41 2.40
C PHE A 213 15.43 0.37 1.79
N HIS A 214 16.54 0.08 2.47
CA HIS A 214 17.53 -0.88 1.97
C HIS A 214 16.99 -2.32 1.94
N TRP A 215 16.08 -2.66 2.86
CA TRP A 215 15.42 -3.95 2.89
C TRP A 215 14.52 -4.13 1.65
N TYR A 216 13.62 -3.17 1.38
CA TYR A 216 12.77 -3.22 0.18
C TYR A 216 13.61 -3.21 -1.11
N LYS A 217 14.67 -2.40 -1.14
CA LYS A 217 15.60 -2.38 -2.27
C LYS A 217 16.22 -3.76 -2.49
N ALA A 218 16.70 -4.43 -1.45
CA ALA A 218 17.31 -5.76 -1.58
C ALA A 218 16.28 -6.83 -1.99
N SER A 219 15.11 -6.85 -1.35
CA SER A 219 14.04 -7.82 -1.60
C SER A 219 13.51 -7.74 -3.03
N PHE A 220 13.25 -6.53 -3.54
CA PHE A 220 12.62 -6.35 -4.85
C PHE A 220 13.59 -6.06 -6.01
N SER A 221 14.86 -5.69 -5.74
CA SER A 221 15.88 -5.63 -6.81
C SER A 221 16.47 -7.00 -7.14
N SER A 222 16.45 -7.94 -6.20
CA SER A 222 16.93 -9.31 -6.45
C SER A 222 15.91 -10.15 -7.23
N GLU A 223 14.61 -9.97 -6.99
CA GLU A 223 13.57 -10.62 -7.80
C GLU A 223 13.50 -10.09 -9.24
N ALA A 224 13.76 -8.79 -9.45
CA ALA A 224 13.82 -8.21 -10.80
C ALA A 224 14.94 -8.78 -11.69
N SER A 225 15.97 -9.40 -11.10
CA SER A 225 17.03 -10.10 -11.85
C SER A 225 16.72 -11.57 -12.10
N ALA A 226 15.86 -12.20 -11.28
CA ALA A 226 15.48 -13.61 -11.39
C ALA A 226 14.24 -13.83 -12.29
N ALA A 227 13.30 -12.88 -12.31
CA ALA A 227 12.15 -12.90 -13.21
C ALA A 227 12.50 -12.08 -14.47
N GLU A 228 12.71 -12.75 -15.60
CA GLU A 228 12.94 -12.15 -16.93
C GLU A 228 12.14 -10.86 -17.17
N ASN A 229 12.69 -9.68 -16.84
CA ASN A 229 12.19 -8.34 -17.20
C ASN A 229 10.68 -8.03 -17.02
N ARG A 230 9.91 -8.80 -16.23
CA ARG A 230 8.44 -8.63 -16.13
C ARG A 230 7.97 -7.90 -14.87
N PHE A 231 8.77 -7.91 -13.80
CA PHE A 231 8.40 -7.24 -12.56
C PHE A 231 9.08 -5.87 -12.45
N LEU A 232 8.29 -4.80 -12.59
CA LEU A 232 8.76 -3.42 -12.40
C LEU A 232 8.33 -2.94 -11.00
N ALA A 233 9.21 -3.16 -10.02
CA ALA A 233 9.14 -2.49 -8.74
C ALA A 233 10.21 -1.40 -8.65
N PHE A 234 9.79 -0.18 -8.31
CA PHE A 234 10.69 0.93 -8.05
C PHE A 234 10.70 1.23 -6.56
N VAL A 235 11.88 1.33 -5.96
CA VAL A 235 12.03 1.64 -4.53
C VAL A 235 12.66 3.02 -4.40
N TYR A 236 11.92 3.96 -3.80
CA TYR A 236 12.35 5.33 -3.54
C TYR A 236 12.35 5.62 -2.03
N SER A 237 13.35 6.38 -1.60
CA SER A 237 13.39 6.92 -0.24
C SER A 237 12.48 8.14 -0.15
N LEU A 238 11.60 8.20 0.86
CA LEU A 238 10.70 9.36 1.06
C LEU A 238 11.44 10.68 1.29
N TYR A 239 12.71 10.64 1.73
CA TYR A 239 13.57 11.82 1.82
C TYR A 239 13.88 12.45 0.46
N LEU A 240 13.96 11.64 -0.60
CA LEU A 240 14.27 12.11 -1.95
C LEU A 240 13.03 12.67 -2.68
N VAL A 241 11.82 12.27 -2.26
CA VAL A 241 10.57 12.77 -2.85
C VAL A 241 10.31 14.24 -2.48
N GLN A 242 10.87 14.72 -1.37
CA GLN A 242 10.82 16.14 -0.97
C GLN A 242 11.79 17.05 -1.76
N CYS A 243 12.76 16.50 -2.52
CA CYS A 243 13.80 17.31 -3.18
C CYS A 243 13.36 17.91 -4.53
N CYS A 244 12.15 17.65 -5.03
CA CYS A 244 11.62 18.31 -6.23
C CYS A 244 10.75 19.54 -5.89
N GLY A 245 11.25 20.40 -5.00
CA GLY A 245 10.88 21.82 -4.98
C GLY A 245 11.58 22.55 -6.13
N PRO A 246 11.03 23.65 -6.65
CA PRO A 246 11.66 24.40 -7.72
C PRO A 246 13.00 24.95 -7.21
N ALA A 247 14.09 24.59 -7.89
CA ALA A 247 15.33 25.37 -7.80
C ALA A 247 15.02 26.74 -8.40
N GLY A 248 15.11 27.79 -7.57
CA GLY A 248 15.10 29.18 -8.01
C GLY A 248 16.38 29.57 -8.73
#